data_AF-A0A0N4UMH9-F1
#
_entry.id   AF-A0A0N4UMH9-F1
#
_cell.length_a   1.000
_cell.length_b   1.000
_cell.length_c   1.000
_cell.angle_alpha   90.00
_cell.angle_beta   90.00
_cell.angle_gamma   90.00
#
_symmetry.space_group_name_H-M   'P 1'
#
loop_
_entity.id
_entity.type
_entity.pdbx_description
1 polymer ?
#
loop_
_entity_poly.entity_id
_entity_poly.type
_entity_poly.pdbx_seq_one_letter_code
_entity_poly.pdbx_strand_id
1 'polypeptide(L)'
;MSYRNLYKTLFALLVPIILFANMLIYKEIEFSIERMCKNGETFHSGNIASGRQTIFNLLGGERYCLAERKALAAFSLFLLVRLASHKLESLMLMFFWKCTIRKLISGHRIGIGPGILFLVRELFWPYAADANKAVLLGAYMLIAIASAAIVYPYFQDLYNVNSSLKIARQTEHFTNQRSSLLITLTAIAFYAFLVIVLFIEGITDRVVGHPTLFGYHLSFPYINYPLVIFLLHSFILRTHYNYQQLYLIKNCNRLVRADIALCLNGAICAHNTAIETEWAFPLLDGVAKYWIKDAKMLPNCGNLIIFNSVDEAEPWLKEKL
;
A
#
# COMPACT_ATOMS: atom_id res chain seq x y z
N MET A 1 3.32 29.53 1.12
CA MET A 1 3.08 28.16 0.59
C MET A 1 2.27 27.42 1.66
N SER A 2 1.04 26.94 1.38
CA SER A 2 0.24 26.23 2.40
C SER A 2 1.00 24.99 2.90
N TYR A 3 0.99 24.69 4.20
CA TYR A 3 1.60 23.48 4.79
C TYR A 3 1.26 22.20 4.02
N ARG A 4 0.05 22.15 3.42
CA ARG A 4 -0.42 21.06 2.57
C ARG A 4 0.41 20.88 1.30
N ASN A 5 0.89 21.96 0.67
CA ASN A 5 1.72 21.89 -0.54
C ASN A 5 3.14 21.45 -0.22
N LEU A 6 3.73 21.96 0.88
CA LEU A 6 5.05 21.54 1.34
C LEU A 6 5.09 20.04 1.63
N TYR A 7 4.04 19.52 2.28
CA TYR A 7 3.92 18.10 2.56
C TYR A 7 3.80 17.26 1.27
N LYS A 8 2.97 17.68 0.31
CA LYS A 8 2.85 16.99 -0.99
C LYS A 8 4.19 16.92 -1.73
N THR A 9 4.94 18.02 -1.76
CA THR A 9 6.28 18.06 -2.39
C THR A 9 7.28 17.18 -1.65
N LEU A 10 7.28 17.21 -0.31
CA LEU A 10 8.14 16.35 0.50
C LEU A 10 7.85 14.87 0.23
N PHE A 11 6.57 14.49 0.17
CA PHE A 11 6.16 13.12 -0.15
C PHE A 11 6.54 12.70 -1.57
N ALA A 12 6.35 13.57 -2.55
CA ALA A 12 6.72 13.31 -3.93
C ALA A 12 8.23 13.07 -4.10
N LEU A 13 9.06 13.70 -3.26
CA LEU A 13 10.52 13.52 -3.26
C LEU A 13 10.96 12.30 -2.45
N LEU A 14 10.40 12.09 -1.25
CA LEU A 14 10.83 11.02 -0.35
C LEU A 14 10.38 9.63 -0.81
N VAL A 15 9.18 9.51 -1.39
CA VAL A 15 8.63 8.20 -1.77
C VAL A 15 9.52 7.47 -2.80
N PRO A 16 9.95 8.08 -3.92
CA PRO A 16 10.86 7.43 -4.85
C PRO A 16 12.19 7.03 -4.21
N ILE A 17 12.75 7.91 -3.37
CA ILE A 17 14.03 7.64 -2.68
C ILE A 17 13.88 6.39 -1.79
N ILE A 18 12.85 6.34 -0.95
CA ILE A 18 12.62 5.20 -0.04
C ILE A 18 12.27 3.93 -0.82
N LEU A 19 11.61 4.06 -1.96
CA LEU A 19 11.24 2.93 -2.81
C LEU A 19 12.47 2.22 -3.39
N PHE A 20 13.47 2.99 -3.82
CA PHE A 20 14.67 2.49 -4.49
C PHE A 20 15.93 2.52 -3.61
N ALA A 21 15.82 2.90 -2.32
CA ALA A 21 16.96 3.01 -1.42
C ALA A 21 17.74 1.69 -1.27
N ASN A 22 17.04 0.56 -1.10
CA ASN A 22 17.69 -0.75 -0.99
C ASN A 22 18.52 -1.06 -2.24
N MET A 23 17.93 -0.87 -3.41
CA MET A 23 18.58 -1.08 -4.70
C MET A 23 19.85 -0.22 -4.87
N LEU A 24 19.77 1.06 -4.55
CA LEU A 24 20.91 1.99 -4.67
C LEU A 24 22.02 1.67 -3.67
N ILE A 25 21.69 1.48 -2.40
CA ILE A 25 22.68 1.21 -1.35
C ILE A 25 23.33 -0.16 -1.56
N TYR A 26 22.55 -1.16 -1.95
CA TYR A 26 23.08 -2.48 -2.22
C TYR A 26 24.10 -2.46 -3.36
N LYS A 27 23.86 -1.66 -4.41
CA LYS A 27 24.79 -1.58 -5.54
C LYS A 27 26.19 -1.11 -5.14
N GLU A 28 26.27 -0.17 -4.22
CA GLU A 28 27.54 0.34 -3.69
C GLU A 28 28.26 -0.69 -2.81
N ILE A 29 27.50 -1.48 -2.05
CA ILE A 29 28.05 -2.47 -1.12
C ILE A 29 28.40 -3.78 -1.85
N GLU A 30 27.74 -4.10 -2.96
CA GLU A 30 27.92 -5.33 -3.74
C GLU A 30 29.40 -5.57 -4.09
N PHE A 31 30.09 -4.54 -4.60
CA PHE A 31 31.51 -4.62 -4.94
C PHE A 31 32.39 -4.96 -3.72
N SER A 32 32.05 -4.41 -2.55
CA SER A 32 32.77 -4.66 -1.31
C SER A 32 32.56 -6.09 -0.81
N ILE A 33 31.33 -6.62 -0.95
CA ILE A 33 31.02 -8.01 -0.60
C ILE A 33 31.81 -8.98 -1.48
N GLU A 34 31.82 -8.76 -2.80
CA GLU A 34 32.56 -9.57 -3.76
C GLU A 34 34.06 -9.58 -3.48
N ARG A 35 34.64 -8.40 -3.20
CA ARG A 35 36.06 -8.28 -2.85
C ARG A 35 36.40 -9.03 -1.56
N MET A 36 35.55 -8.96 -0.54
CA MET A 36 35.80 -9.63 0.73
C MET A 36 35.74 -11.17 0.62
N CYS A 37 34.82 -11.72 -0.17
CA CYS A 37 34.74 -13.17 -0.36
C CYS A 37 35.87 -13.70 -1.25
N LYS A 38 36.27 -12.97 -2.30
CA LYS A 38 37.43 -13.33 -3.14
C LYS A 38 38.74 -13.35 -2.37
N ASN A 39 38.96 -12.35 -1.51
CA ASN A 39 40.19 -12.28 -0.72
C ASN A 39 40.24 -13.34 0.41
N GLY A 40 39.08 -13.81 0.89
CA GLY A 40 39.00 -14.80 1.97
C GLY A 40 39.62 -16.16 1.63
N GLU A 41 39.51 -16.61 0.38
CA GLU A 41 40.13 -17.87 -0.06
C GLU A 41 41.67 -17.82 0.01
N THR A 42 42.27 -16.66 -0.30
CA THR A 42 43.73 -16.50 -0.21
C THR A 42 44.28 -16.59 1.22
N PHE A 43 43.45 -16.32 2.24
CA PHE A 43 43.87 -16.39 3.64
C PHE A 43 43.70 -17.81 4.22
N HIS A 44 42.70 -18.57 3.78
CA HIS A 44 42.44 -19.91 4.31
C HIS A 44 43.21 -21.03 3.61
N SER A 45 43.70 -20.83 2.38
CA SER A 45 44.59 -21.79 1.73
C SER A 45 45.95 -21.95 2.43
N GLY A 46 46.31 -21.04 3.34
CA GLY A 46 47.62 -21.03 4.00
C GLY A 46 47.77 -21.95 5.22
N ASN A 47 46.70 -22.37 5.91
CA ASN A 47 46.86 -22.96 7.26
C ASN A 47 45.93 -24.13 7.64
N ILE A 48 45.15 -24.69 6.73
CA ILE A 48 44.26 -25.84 7.06
C ILE A 48 44.99 -27.17 6.77
N ALA A 49 46.06 -27.43 7.53
CA ALA A 49 46.68 -28.76 7.63
C ALA A 49 46.34 -29.48 8.95
N SER A 50 45.56 -28.86 9.84
CA SER A 50 45.30 -29.38 11.19
C SER A 50 43.80 -29.54 11.47
N GLY A 51 43.29 -30.73 11.12
CA GLY A 51 42.40 -31.52 11.98
C GLY A 51 41.28 -30.81 12.75
N ARG A 52 40.33 -30.18 12.05
CA ARG A 52 38.90 -30.14 12.42
C ARG A 52 38.16 -29.48 11.27
N GLN A 53 37.56 -30.29 10.41
CA GLN A 53 36.53 -29.79 9.50
C GLN A 53 35.31 -29.42 10.37
N THR A 54 35.26 -28.18 10.82
CA THR A 54 33.99 -27.63 11.27
C THR A 54 33.07 -27.56 10.05
N ILE A 55 31.76 -27.64 10.27
CA ILE A 55 30.76 -27.38 9.22
C ILE A 55 31.07 -26.05 8.50
N PHE A 56 31.69 -25.09 9.20
CA PHE A 56 32.22 -23.84 8.65
C PHE A 56 33.37 -23.99 7.63
N ASN A 57 34.24 -24.99 7.74
CA ASN A 57 35.25 -25.24 6.70
C ASN A 57 34.66 -25.89 5.45
N LEU A 58 33.62 -26.74 5.60
CA LEU A 58 32.85 -27.22 4.43
C LEU A 58 32.09 -26.07 3.77
N LEU A 59 31.70 -25.07 4.56
CA LEU A 59 31.07 -23.83 4.11
C LEU A 59 32.03 -22.81 3.49
N GLY A 60 33.34 -23.07 3.53
CA GLY A 60 34.38 -22.09 3.19
C GLY A 60 34.48 -21.71 1.71
N GLY A 61 33.62 -22.21 0.82
CA GLY A 61 33.67 -21.87 -0.59
C GLY A 61 33.21 -20.44 -0.88
N GLU A 62 33.86 -19.76 -1.83
CA GLU A 62 33.48 -18.42 -2.32
C GLU A 62 31.97 -18.26 -2.54
N ARG A 63 31.31 -19.31 -3.07
CA ARG A 63 29.87 -19.32 -3.37
C ARG A 63 28.98 -19.16 -2.13
N TYR A 64 29.29 -19.85 -1.03
CA TYR A 64 28.47 -19.77 0.20
C TYR A 64 28.74 -18.44 0.92
N CYS A 65 30.00 -18.01 1.01
CA CYS A 65 30.36 -16.69 1.53
C CYS A 65 29.59 -15.58 0.80
N LEU A 66 29.57 -15.64 -0.54
CA LEU A 66 28.92 -14.62 -1.35
C LEU A 66 27.40 -14.64 -1.13
N ALA A 67 26.78 -15.82 -1.16
CA ALA A 67 25.34 -15.96 -0.95
C ALA A 67 24.91 -15.46 0.44
N GLU A 68 25.59 -15.90 1.50
CA GLU A 68 25.30 -15.51 2.88
C GLU A 68 25.45 -14.00 3.08
N ARG A 69 26.57 -13.42 2.65
CA ARG A 69 26.81 -11.98 2.81
C ARG A 69 25.88 -11.13 1.96
N LYS A 70 25.60 -11.54 0.72
CA LYS A 70 24.62 -10.85 -0.15
C LYS A 70 23.23 -10.89 0.49
N ALA A 71 22.78 -12.04 1.01
CA ALA A 71 21.49 -12.20 1.66
C ALA A 71 21.37 -11.36 2.94
N LEU A 72 22.37 -11.44 3.83
CA LEU A 72 22.39 -10.69 5.10
C LEU A 72 22.44 -9.19 4.87
N ALA A 73 23.27 -8.72 3.93
CA ALA A 73 23.36 -7.31 3.59
C ALA A 73 22.03 -6.81 3.00
N ALA A 74 21.47 -7.51 2.00
CA ALA A 74 20.21 -7.14 1.38
C ALA A 74 19.05 -7.13 2.39
N PHE A 75 18.98 -8.12 3.29
CA PHE A 75 17.98 -8.17 4.35
C PHE A 75 18.16 -7.04 5.37
N SER A 76 19.40 -6.75 5.79
CA SER A 76 19.69 -5.67 6.74
C SER A 76 19.30 -4.30 6.18
N LEU A 77 19.65 -4.04 4.91
CA LEU A 77 19.22 -2.84 4.20
C LEU A 77 17.70 -2.76 4.12
N PHE A 78 17.06 -3.87 3.74
CA PHE A 78 15.61 -3.96 3.71
C PHE A 78 14.97 -3.62 5.05
N LEU A 79 15.49 -4.12 6.17
CA LEU A 79 14.97 -3.77 7.50
C LEU A 79 15.08 -2.27 7.79
N LEU A 80 16.23 -1.64 7.48
CA LEU A 80 16.43 -0.21 7.70
C LEU A 80 15.47 0.63 6.87
N VAL A 81 15.36 0.33 5.57
CA VAL A 81 14.44 1.03 4.67
C VAL A 81 12.99 0.72 5.05
N ARG A 82 12.69 -0.50 5.52
CA ARG A 82 11.35 -0.86 5.99
C ARG A 82 10.96 -0.06 7.22
N LEU A 83 11.85 0.12 8.19
CA LEU A 83 11.60 0.97 9.37
C LEU A 83 11.27 2.42 8.95
N ALA A 84 12.05 3.00 8.04
CA ALA A 84 11.79 4.33 7.50
C ALA A 84 10.44 4.39 6.76
N SER A 85 10.16 3.40 5.91
CA SER A 85 8.90 3.32 5.16
C SER A 85 7.70 3.13 6.09
N HIS A 86 7.81 2.33 7.15
CA HIS A 86 6.75 2.13 8.13
C HIS A 86 6.40 3.43 8.85
N LYS A 87 7.40 4.27 9.16
CA LYS A 87 7.14 5.60 9.71
C LYS A 87 6.40 6.50 8.72
N LEU A 88 6.76 6.43 7.44
CA LEU A 88 6.06 7.13 6.35
C LEU A 88 4.62 6.66 6.20
N GLU A 89 4.38 5.34 6.26
CA GLU A 89 3.04 4.74 6.23
C GLU A 89 2.18 5.22 7.40
N SER A 90 2.72 5.21 8.62
CA SER A 90 2.05 5.69 9.83
C SER A 90 1.68 7.18 9.72
N LEU A 91 2.59 8.02 9.23
CA LEU A 91 2.30 9.42 8.92
C LEU A 91 1.17 9.55 7.92
N MET A 92 1.24 8.81 6.81
CA MET A 92 0.18 8.79 5.81
C MET A 92 -1.16 8.35 6.41
N LEU A 93 -1.19 7.34 7.27
CA LEU A 93 -2.42 6.86 7.90
C LEU A 93 -3.07 7.94 8.78
N MET A 94 -2.28 8.71 9.54
CA MET A 94 -2.82 9.79 10.39
C MET A 94 -3.61 10.82 9.59
N PHE A 95 -3.17 11.17 8.38
CA PHE A 95 -3.87 12.16 7.54
C PHE A 95 -5.21 11.67 6.97
N PHE A 96 -5.51 10.37 7.00
CA PHE A 96 -6.75 9.83 6.39
C PHE A 96 -7.54 8.94 7.37
N TRP A 97 -7.29 9.05 8.68
CA TRP A 97 -7.93 8.22 9.70
C TRP A 97 -9.47 8.35 9.74
N LYS A 98 -9.99 9.49 9.29
CA LYS A 98 -11.44 9.77 9.26
C LYS A 98 -12.19 9.13 8.09
N CYS A 99 -11.51 8.49 7.14
CA CYS A 99 -12.19 7.78 6.05
C CYS A 99 -12.78 6.45 6.55
N THR A 100 -14.09 6.25 6.37
CA THR A 100 -14.84 5.10 6.90
C THR A 100 -14.33 3.76 6.37
N ILE A 101 -14.02 3.66 5.07
CA ILE A 101 -13.51 2.42 4.49
C ILE A 101 -12.13 2.02 5.04
N ARG A 102 -11.29 3.00 5.44
CA ARG A 102 -9.96 2.73 6.01
C ARG A 102 -10.01 2.15 7.42
N LYS A 103 -11.08 2.43 8.18
CA LYS A 103 -11.30 1.78 9.48
C LYS A 103 -11.57 0.28 9.31
N LEU A 104 -12.18 -0.11 8.20
CA LEU A 104 -12.45 -1.51 7.87
C LEU A 104 -11.24 -2.20 7.22
N ILE A 105 -10.53 -1.49 6.35
CA ILE A 105 -9.40 -2.02 5.56
C ILE A 105 -8.22 -1.06 5.75
N SER A 106 -7.34 -1.33 6.72
CA SER A 106 -6.20 -0.44 6.97
C SER A 106 -5.12 -0.53 5.89
N GLY A 107 -5.03 -1.68 5.21
CA GLY A 107 -3.94 -2.04 4.29
C GLY A 107 -2.58 -2.15 4.94
N HIS A 108 -2.51 -1.99 6.26
CA HIS A 108 -1.26 -2.03 7.00
C HIS A 108 -0.97 -3.47 7.39
N ARG A 109 -0.17 -4.16 6.57
CA ARG A 109 0.12 -5.59 6.73
C ARG A 109 1.62 -5.87 6.83
N ILE A 110 1.89 -7.07 7.34
CA ILE A 110 3.17 -7.74 7.62
C ILE A 110 4.36 -7.07 6.91
N GLY A 111 5.04 -6.18 7.62
CA GLY A 111 6.09 -5.35 7.03
C GLY A 111 7.41 -6.08 6.79
N ILE A 112 7.77 -7.03 7.66
CA ILE A 112 9.09 -7.69 7.65
C ILE A 112 9.01 -9.13 7.10
N GLY A 113 7.82 -9.74 7.09
CA GLY A 113 7.61 -11.14 6.70
C GLY A 113 8.24 -11.54 5.36
N PRO A 114 8.03 -10.80 4.26
CA PRO A 114 8.70 -11.09 2.99
C PRO A 114 10.23 -11.11 3.10
N GLY A 115 10.80 -10.22 3.93
CA GLY A 115 12.24 -10.16 4.19
C GLY A 115 12.76 -11.39 4.91
N ILE A 116 12.02 -11.88 5.91
CA ILE A 116 12.38 -13.10 6.64
C ILE A 116 12.36 -14.30 5.70
N LEU A 117 11.33 -14.42 4.87
CA LEU A 117 11.20 -15.49 3.90
C LEU A 117 12.37 -15.46 2.89
N PHE A 118 12.71 -14.28 2.37
CA PHE A 118 13.88 -14.10 1.52
C PHE A 118 15.16 -14.54 2.22
N LEU A 119 15.41 -14.09 3.45
CA LEU A 119 16.62 -14.45 4.18
C LEU A 119 16.71 -15.96 4.40
N VAL A 120 15.62 -16.59 4.87
CA VAL A 120 15.57 -18.03 5.09
C VAL A 120 15.78 -18.76 3.78
N ARG A 121 15.14 -18.35 2.68
CA ARG A 121 15.35 -18.99 1.38
C ARG A 121 16.80 -18.87 0.95
N GLU A 122 17.37 -17.68 0.85
CA GLU A 122 18.73 -17.48 0.34
C GLU A 122 19.78 -18.19 1.22
N LEU A 123 19.56 -18.29 2.53
CA LEU A 123 20.45 -19.03 3.43
C LEU A 123 20.26 -20.53 3.34
N PHE A 124 19.04 -21.06 3.31
CA PHE A 124 18.79 -22.52 3.29
C PHE A 124 18.98 -23.15 1.91
N TRP A 125 18.84 -22.37 0.84
CA TRP A 125 18.83 -22.86 -0.53
C TRP A 125 20.08 -23.64 -0.94
N PRO A 126 21.31 -23.13 -0.72
CA PRO A 126 22.53 -23.84 -1.10
C PRO A 126 22.61 -25.22 -0.42
N TYR A 127 22.20 -25.31 0.85
CA TYR A 127 22.22 -26.54 1.62
C TYR A 127 21.18 -27.56 1.13
N ALA A 128 19.96 -27.09 0.87
CA ALA A 128 18.89 -27.96 0.39
C ALA A 128 19.20 -28.55 -0.99
N ALA A 129 19.88 -27.78 -1.85
CA ALA A 129 20.31 -28.21 -3.18
C ALA A 129 21.37 -29.33 -3.12
N ASP A 130 22.29 -29.27 -2.16
CA ASP A 130 23.39 -30.25 -2.05
C ASP A 130 22.99 -31.52 -1.28
N ALA A 131 21.93 -31.48 -0.46
CA ALA A 131 21.56 -32.59 0.42
C ALA A 131 20.92 -33.78 -0.33
N ASN A 132 19.66 -33.65 -0.74
CA ASN A 132 18.91 -34.67 -1.49
C ASN A 132 17.62 -34.04 -2.06
N LYS A 133 17.08 -34.58 -3.17
CA LYS A 133 15.82 -34.16 -3.80
C LYS A 133 14.64 -34.15 -2.82
N ALA A 134 14.58 -35.10 -1.87
CA ALA A 134 13.51 -35.15 -0.87
C ALA A 134 13.57 -33.96 0.10
N VAL A 135 14.77 -33.58 0.55
CA VAL A 135 15.00 -32.41 1.43
C VAL A 135 14.69 -31.12 0.68
N LEU A 136 15.14 -31.04 -0.58
CA LEU A 136 14.85 -29.91 -1.47
C LEU A 136 13.34 -29.72 -1.66
N LEU A 137 12.61 -30.79 -1.94
CA LEU A 137 11.15 -30.76 -2.08
C LEU A 137 10.46 -30.33 -0.79
N GLY A 138 10.91 -30.85 0.36
CA GLY A 138 10.39 -30.46 1.67
C GLY A 138 10.62 -28.97 1.97
N ALA A 139 11.81 -28.46 1.66
CA ALA A 139 12.15 -27.04 1.80
C ALA A 139 11.28 -26.16 0.89
N TYR A 140 11.08 -26.56 -0.39
CA TYR A 140 10.19 -25.87 -1.32
C TYR A 140 8.76 -25.78 -0.80
N MET A 141 8.20 -26.89 -0.30
CA MET A 141 6.84 -26.91 0.25
C MET A 141 6.70 -25.99 1.45
N LEU A 142 7.69 -25.98 2.36
CA LEU A 142 7.70 -25.09 3.52
C LEU A 142 7.76 -23.61 3.11
N ILE A 143 8.63 -23.26 2.17
CA ILE A 143 8.76 -21.90 1.62
C ILE A 143 7.46 -21.49 0.93
N ALA A 144 6.83 -22.38 0.15
CA ALA A 144 5.56 -22.10 -0.52
C ALA A 144 4.42 -21.84 0.47
N ILE A 145 4.31 -22.66 1.53
CA ILE A 145 3.31 -22.46 2.60
C ILE A 145 3.57 -21.14 3.33
N ALA A 146 4.82 -20.84 3.69
CA ALA A 146 5.17 -19.58 4.34
C ALA A 146 4.89 -18.38 3.44
N SER A 147 5.20 -18.47 2.14
CA SER A 147 4.87 -17.46 1.13
C SER A 147 3.38 -17.21 1.06
N ALA A 148 2.57 -18.27 0.97
CA ALA A 148 1.13 -18.18 0.95
C ALA A 148 0.58 -17.50 2.23
N ALA A 149 1.10 -17.86 3.39
CA ALA A 149 0.70 -17.25 4.67
C ALA A 149 1.05 -15.75 4.75
N ILE A 150 2.22 -15.35 4.23
CA ILE A 150 2.65 -13.95 4.18
C ILE A 150 1.79 -13.14 3.21
N VAL A 151 1.41 -13.73 2.07
CA VAL A 151 0.67 -13.03 1.01
C VAL A 151 -0.85 -13.03 1.28
N TYR A 152 -1.36 -13.99 2.05
CA TYR A 152 -2.79 -14.13 2.36
C TYR A 152 -3.51 -12.85 2.82
N PRO A 153 -2.95 -12.03 3.75
CA PRO A 153 -3.60 -10.79 4.16
C PRO A 153 -3.82 -9.79 3.01
N TYR A 154 -2.92 -9.77 2.02
CA TYR A 154 -3.06 -8.92 0.84
C TYR A 154 -4.18 -9.41 -0.09
N PHE A 155 -4.35 -10.74 -0.22
CA PHE A 155 -5.49 -11.30 -0.93
C PHE A 155 -6.83 -11.01 -0.22
N GLN A 156 -6.85 -11.09 1.11
CA GLN A 156 -8.04 -10.72 1.89
C GLN A 156 -8.40 -9.24 1.67
N ASP A 157 -7.41 -8.35 1.67
CA ASP A 157 -7.63 -6.92 1.42
C ASP A 157 -8.11 -6.68 -0.02
N LEU A 158 -7.57 -7.39 -1.01
CA LEU A 158 -8.01 -7.35 -2.40
C LEU A 158 -9.48 -7.80 -2.54
N TYR A 159 -9.88 -8.86 -1.84
CA TYR A 159 -11.26 -9.34 -1.80
C TYR A 159 -12.21 -8.28 -1.22
N ASN A 160 -11.84 -7.67 -0.10
CA ASN A 160 -12.66 -6.63 0.56
C ASN A 160 -12.81 -5.38 -0.32
N VAL A 161 -11.74 -4.96 -0.99
CA VAL A 161 -11.76 -3.86 -1.96
C VAL A 161 -12.66 -4.21 -3.15
N ASN A 162 -12.53 -5.41 -3.71
CA ASN A 162 -13.34 -5.84 -4.84
C ASN A 162 -14.84 -5.93 -4.49
N SER A 163 -15.16 -6.40 -3.29
CA SER A 163 -16.53 -6.40 -2.76
C SER A 163 -17.09 -4.98 -2.66
N SER A 164 -16.30 -4.05 -2.10
CA SER A 164 -16.67 -2.63 -2.04
C SER A 164 -16.90 -2.06 -3.45
N LEU A 165 -16.03 -2.38 -4.40
CA LEU A 165 -16.14 -1.91 -5.77
C LEU A 165 -17.41 -2.41 -6.49
N LYS A 166 -17.90 -3.62 -6.17
CA LYS A 166 -19.18 -4.11 -6.70
C LYS A 166 -20.34 -3.23 -6.26
N ILE A 167 -20.34 -2.80 -5.00
CA ILE A 167 -21.33 -1.87 -4.45
C ILE A 167 -21.22 -0.53 -5.20
N ALA A 168 -20.01 0.03 -5.32
CA ALA A 168 -19.80 1.28 -6.07
C ALA A 168 -20.30 1.19 -7.53
N ARG A 169 -20.03 0.08 -8.23
CA ARG A 169 -20.50 -0.11 -9.62
C ARG A 169 -22.02 -0.16 -9.76
N GLN A 170 -22.73 -0.62 -8.74
CA GLN A 170 -24.19 -0.68 -8.74
C GLN A 170 -24.83 0.69 -8.41
N THR A 171 -24.11 1.58 -7.76
CA THR A 171 -24.62 2.94 -7.50
C THR A 171 -24.55 3.80 -8.75
N GLU A 172 -25.68 4.37 -9.16
CA GLU A 172 -25.78 5.27 -10.33
C GLU A 172 -24.76 6.42 -10.27
N HIS A 173 -24.49 6.90 -9.07
CA HIS A 173 -23.46 7.86 -8.72
C HIS A 173 -22.10 7.60 -9.39
N PHE A 174 -21.45 6.44 -9.15
CA PHE A 174 -20.13 6.18 -9.74
C PHE A 174 -20.17 5.96 -11.26
N THR A 175 -21.32 5.61 -11.84
CA THR A 175 -21.43 5.36 -13.29
C THR A 175 -21.17 6.60 -14.13
N ASN A 176 -21.43 7.80 -13.59
CA ASN A 176 -21.17 9.07 -14.25
C ASN A 176 -19.67 9.43 -14.32
N GLN A 177 -18.84 8.91 -13.41
CA GLN A 177 -17.40 9.21 -13.36
C GLN A 177 -16.54 8.01 -13.77
N ARG A 178 -16.76 7.53 -15.02
CA ARG A 178 -16.08 6.34 -15.56
C ARG A 178 -14.56 6.40 -15.49
N SER A 179 -13.95 7.58 -15.66
CA SER A 179 -12.49 7.72 -15.62
C SER A 179 -11.88 7.40 -14.25
N SER A 180 -12.48 7.91 -13.17
CA SER A 180 -12.04 7.61 -11.79
C SER A 180 -12.13 6.11 -11.51
N LEU A 181 -13.26 5.48 -11.89
CA LEU A 181 -13.46 4.05 -11.73
C LEU A 181 -12.44 3.22 -12.53
N LEU A 182 -12.13 3.61 -13.76
CA LEU A 182 -11.13 2.94 -14.62
C LEU A 182 -9.72 3.03 -14.02
N ILE A 183 -9.33 4.18 -13.48
CA ILE A 183 -8.04 4.35 -12.81
C ILE A 183 -7.99 3.46 -11.56
N THR A 184 -9.05 3.41 -10.76
CA THR A 184 -9.12 2.53 -9.57
C THR A 184 -9.04 1.06 -9.96
N LEU A 185 -9.70 0.64 -11.05
CA LEU A 185 -9.61 -0.72 -11.58
C LEU A 185 -8.20 -1.06 -12.04
N THR A 186 -7.53 -0.13 -12.71
CA THR A 186 -6.14 -0.29 -13.15
C THR A 186 -5.21 -0.42 -11.95
N ALA A 187 -5.43 0.37 -10.89
CA ALA A 187 -4.67 0.27 -9.65
C ALA A 187 -4.91 -1.07 -8.92
N ILE A 188 -6.14 -1.59 -8.93
CA ILE A 188 -6.48 -2.92 -8.37
C ILE A 188 -5.77 -4.03 -9.16
N ALA A 189 -5.78 -3.95 -10.49
CA ALA A 189 -5.09 -4.91 -11.33
C ALA A 189 -3.57 -4.89 -11.07
N PHE A 190 -2.98 -3.71 -10.95
CA PHE A 190 -1.56 -3.55 -10.63
C PHE A 190 -1.23 -4.03 -9.21
N TYR A 191 -2.10 -3.77 -8.23
CA TYR A 191 -1.98 -4.32 -6.88
C TYR A 191 -1.98 -5.85 -6.91
N ALA A 192 -2.95 -6.46 -7.59
CA ALA A 192 -3.06 -7.93 -7.71
C ALA A 192 -1.82 -8.51 -8.40
N PHE A 193 -1.35 -7.86 -9.46
CA PHE A 193 -0.13 -8.24 -10.17
C PHE A 193 1.10 -8.24 -9.23
N LEU A 194 1.30 -7.18 -8.44
CA LEU A 194 2.42 -7.11 -7.50
C LEU A 194 2.33 -8.16 -6.38
N VAL A 195 1.13 -8.47 -5.90
CA VAL A 195 0.90 -9.53 -4.91
C VAL A 195 1.27 -10.90 -5.50
N ILE A 196 0.90 -11.16 -6.75
CA ILE A 196 1.27 -12.38 -7.47
C ILE A 196 2.78 -12.43 -7.71
N VAL A 197 3.39 -11.33 -8.15
CA VAL A 197 4.85 -11.23 -8.35
C VAL A 197 5.57 -11.51 -7.04
N LEU A 198 5.14 -10.92 -5.92
CA LEU A 198 5.72 -11.17 -4.61
C LEU A 198 5.61 -12.65 -4.19
N PHE A 199 4.49 -13.29 -4.50
CA PHE A 199 4.32 -14.72 -4.25
C PHE A 199 5.24 -15.57 -5.13
N ILE A 200 5.29 -15.31 -6.43
CA ILE A 200 6.14 -16.01 -7.40
C ILE A 200 7.61 -15.82 -7.01
N GLU A 201 8.05 -14.59 -6.80
CA GLU A 201 9.41 -14.28 -6.36
C GLU A 201 9.73 -14.97 -5.03
N GLY A 202 8.75 -15.17 -4.15
CA GLY A 202 8.90 -15.92 -2.90
C GLY A 202 9.26 -17.39 -3.10
N ILE A 203 8.66 -18.03 -4.10
CA ILE A 203 8.82 -19.48 -4.38
C ILE A 203 9.87 -19.79 -5.45
N THR A 204 10.12 -18.90 -6.40
CA THR A 204 11.00 -19.17 -7.54
C THR A 204 12.47 -19.09 -7.15
N ASP A 205 13.27 -19.83 -7.91
CA ASP A 205 14.70 -20.02 -7.71
C ASP A 205 15.52 -18.74 -7.92
N ARG A 206 16.42 -18.47 -6.96
CA ARG A 206 17.63 -17.61 -7.01
C ARG A 206 17.57 -16.16 -7.48
N VAL A 207 18.46 -15.37 -6.87
CA VAL A 207 18.83 -14.01 -7.28
C VAL A 207 19.28 -13.89 -8.75
N VAL A 208 19.83 -14.96 -9.31
CA VAL A 208 20.55 -14.94 -10.60
C VAL A 208 19.65 -14.65 -11.81
N GLY A 209 18.33 -14.83 -11.70
CA GLY A 209 17.38 -14.56 -12.78
C GLY A 209 16.61 -13.25 -12.67
N HIS A 210 16.92 -12.39 -11.69
CA HIS A 210 16.07 -11.21 -11.49
C HIS A 210 16.16 -10.25 -12.67
N PRO A 211 15.01 -9.69 -13.08
CA PRO A 211 15.00 -8.66 -14.09
C PRO A 211 15.93 -7.53 -13.61
N THR A 212 16.96 -7.26 -14.40
CA THR A 212 17.82 -6.10 -14.18
C THR A 212 17.48 -5.03 -15.20
N LEU A 213 17.42 -3.78 -14.74
CA LEU A 213 17.25 -2.62 -15.60
C LEU A 213 18.40 -1.66 -15.33
N PHE A 214 19.19 -1.35 -16.35
CA PHE A 214 20.43 -0.57 -16.23
C PHE A 214 21.40 -1.10 -15.15
N GLY A 215 21.43 -2.43 -14.95
CA GLY A 215 22.28 -3.09 -13.96
C GLY A 215 21.75 -3.10 -12.52
N TYR A 216 20.54 -2.59 -12.29
CA TYR A 216 19.86 -2.64 -10.99
C TYR A 216 18.83 -3.76 -10.93
N HIS A 217 18.77 -4.48 -9.81
CA HIS A 217 17.80 -5.54 -9.59
C HIS A 217 16.40 -4.99 -9.32
N LEU A 218 15.43 -5.34 -10.17
CA LEU A 218 14.03 -4.95 -10.05
C LEU A 218 13.20 -6.01 -9.32
N SER A 219 13.64 -6.40 -8.13
CA SER A 219 12.99 -7.46 -7.38
C SER A 219 13.08 -7.27 -5.88
N PHE A 220 12.35 -8.10 -5.15
CA PHE A 220 12.52 -8.19 -3.72
C PHE A 220 13.91 -8.75 -3.37
N PRO A 221 14.63 -8.21 -2.37
CA PRO A 221 14.27 -7.12 -1.46
C PRO A 221 14.77 -5.72 -1.89
N TYR A 222 15.30 -5.59 -3.11
CA TYR A 222 15.87 -4.35 -3.66
C TYR A 222 14.81 -3.27 -3.92
N ILE A 223 13.61 -3.68 -4.31
CA ILE A 223 12.44 -2.81 -4.36
C ILE A 223 11.62 -3.02 -3.09
N ASN A 224 11.22 -1.90 -2.46
CA ASN A 224 10.33 -1.93 -1.30
C ASN A 224 8.87 -2.19 -1.71
N TYR A 225 8.58 -3.42 -2.16
CA TYR A 225 7.22 -3.83 -2.55
C TYR A 225 6.15 -3.60 -1.47
N PRO A 226 6.41 -3.84 -0.16
CA PRO A 226 5.43 -3.52 0.88
C PRO A 226 4.96 -2.06 0.82
N LEU A 227 5.89 -1.12 0.56
CA LEU A 227 5.54 0.29 0.40
C LEU A 227 4.72 0.54 -0.87
N VAL A 228 5.08 -0.07 -2.02
CA VAL A 228 4.30 0.07 -3.27
C VAL A 228 2.87 -0.43 -3.08
N ILE A 229 2.73 -1.62 -2.50
CA ILE A 229 1.44 -2.25 -2.22
C ILE A 229 0.63 -1.37 -1.28
N PHE A 230 1.25 -0.82 -0.21
CA PHE A 230 0.60 0.13 0.69
C PHE A 230 0.14 1.41 -0.02
N LEU A 231 0.95 1.98 -0.91
CA LEU A 231 0.62 3.19 -1.65
C LEU A 231 -0.53 2.96 -2.63
N LEU A 232 -0.51 1.85 -3.36
CA LEU A 232 -1.61 1.45 -4.26
C LEU A 232 -2.88 1.20 -3.48
N HIS A 233 -2.80 0.46 -2.38
CA HIS A 233 -3.93 0.23 -1.50
C HIS A 233 -4.51 1.54 -0.98
N SER A 234 -3.63 2.42 -0.50
CA SER A 234 -3.99 3.76 -0.03
C SER A 234 -4.66 4.60 -1.11
N PHE A 235 -4.19 4.51 -2.35
CA PHE A 235 -4.77 5.19 -3.50
C PHE A 235 -6.16 4.66 -3.81
N ILE A 236 -6.33 3.33 -3.88
CA ILE A 236 -7.61 2.68 -4.13
C ILE A 236 -8.64 3.11 -3.09
N LEU A 237 -8.31 3.03 -1.80
CA LEU A 237 -9.20 3.43 -0.71
C LEU A 237 -9.51 4.93 -0.67
N ARG A 238 -8.72 5.77 -1.35
CA ARG A 238 -8.99 7.21 -1.48
C ARG A 238 -9.90 7.55 -2.64
N THR A 239 -10.31 6.57 -3.44
CA THR A 239 -11.31 6.80 -4.49
C THR A 239 -12.62 7.14 -3.80
N HIS A 240 -13.07 8.38 -4.00
CA HIS A 240 -14.39 8.83 -3.56
C HIS A 240 -15.19 9.28 -4.77
N TYR A 241 -16.50 9.11 -4.69
CA TYR A 241 -17.43 9.79 -5.56
C TYR A 241 -18.03 10.98 -4.82
N ASN A 242 -18.06 12.14 -5.46
CA ASN A 242 -18.63 13.34 -4.87
C ASN A 242 -19.96 13.65 -5.56
N TYR A 243 -20.99 13.94 -4.78
CA TYR A 243 -22.24 14.51 -5.28
C TYR A 243 -22.70 15.66 -4.40
N GLN A 244 -23.56 16.51 -4.96
CA GLN A 244 -24.08 17.66 -4.25
C GLN A 244 -25.50 17.39 -3.76
N GLN A 245 -25.76 17.73 -2.51
CA GLN A 245 -27.05 17.59 -1.86
C GLN A 245 -27.42 18.91 -1.17
N LEU A 246 -28.66 19.35 -1.34
CA LEU A 246 -29.17 20.55 -0.66
C LEU A 246 -30.02 20.14 0.53
N TYR A 247 -29.73 20.75 1.68
CA TYR A 247 -30.47 20.58 2.93
C TYR A 247 -31.07 21.92 3.36
N LEU A 248 -32.34 21.94 3.76
CA LEU A 248 -32.99 23.12 4.34
C LEU A 248 -33.33 22.84 5.80
N ILE A 249 -32.80 23.66 6.72
CA ILE A 249 -33.03 23.55 8.16
C ILE A 249 -33.96 24.69 8.57
N LYS A 250 -35.23 24.36 8.84
CA LYS A 250 -36.29 25.36 9.08
C LYS A 250 -36.06 26.21 10.33
N ASN A 251 -35.79 25.59 11.49
CA ASN A 251 -35.66 26.33 12.75
C ASN A 251 -34.55 27.39 12.71
N CYS A 252 -33.52 27.18 11.89
CA CYS A 252 -32.40 28.11 11.75
C CYS A 252 -32.49 28.98 10.49
N ASN A 253 -33.48 28.76 9.61
CA ASN A 253 -33.55 29.34 8.27
C ASN A 253 -32.19 29.23 7.52
N ARG A 254 -31.61 28.03 7.50
CA ARG A 254 -30.32 27.78 6.82
C ARG A 254 -30.51 26.83 5.64
N LEU A 255 -29.96 27.23 4.49
CA LEU A 255 -29.74 26.33 3.37
C LEU A 255 -28.30 25.84 3.45
N VAL A 256 -28.12 24.53 3.38
CA VAL A 256 -26.81 23.89 3.45
C VAL A 256 -26.60 23.14 2.15
N ARG A 257 -25.64 23.58 1.37
CA ARG A 257 -25.13 22.83 0.23
C ARG A 257 -24.02 21.91 0.71
N ALA A 258 -24.24 20.62 0.63
CA ALA A 258 -23.26 19.62 1.01
C ALA A 258 -22.70 18.94 -0.23
N ASP A 259 -21.38 18.98 -0.37
CA ASP A 259 -20.62 18.18 -1.32
C ASP A 259 -20.23 16.88 -0.62
N ILE A 260 -21.05 15.85 -0.78
CA ILE A 260 -20.93 14.58 -0.06
C ILE A 260 -19.97 13.66 -0.81
N ALA A 261 -18.91 13.24 -0.11
CA ALA A 261 -17.95 12.28 -0.61
C ALA A 261 -18.32 10.86 -0.15
N LEU A 262 -18.66 9.96 -1.07
CA LEU A 262 -18.89 8.54 -0.80
C LEU A 262 -17.63 7.73 -1.04
N CYS A 263 -17.29 6.86 -0.09
CA CYS A 263 -16.24 5.86 -0.25
C CYS A 263 -16.67 4.75 -1.22
N LEU A 264 -15.72 3.88 -1.62
CA LEU A 264 -16.02 2.72 -2.48
C LEU A 264 -17.10 1.78 -1.91
N ASN A 265 -17.24 1.67 -0.59
CA ASN A 265 -18.28 0.85 0.04
C ASN A 265 -19.64 1.57 0.16
N GLY A 266 -19.79 2.76 -0.42
CA GLY A 266 -21.00 3.59 -0.32
C GLY A 266 -21.14 4.38 0.98
N ALA A 267 -20.21 4.27 1.93
CA ALA A 267 -20.27 5.03 3.18
C ALA A 267 -19.83 6.50 2.98
N ILE A 268 -20.49 7.43 3.65
CA ILE A 268 -20.12 8.86 3.65
C ILE A 268 -18.77 9.05 4.33
N CYS A 269 -17.89 9.80 3.68
CA CYS A 269 -16.57 10.19 4.17
C CYS A 269 -16.63 11.61 4.76
N ALA A 270 -16.93 11.72 6.05
CA ALA A 270 -17.03 12.99 6.76
C ALA A 270 -15.79 13.90 6.58
N HIS A 271 -14.60 13.32 6.39
CA HIS A 271 -13.38 14.07 6.14
C HIS A 271 -13.38 14.83 4.81
N ASN A 272 -13.85 14.18 3.73
CA ASN A 272 -13.81 14.74 2.39
C ASN A 272 -15.11 15.44 2.00
N THR A 273 -16.21 15.19 2.71
CA THR A 273 -17.45 15.94 2.54
C THR A 273 -17.22 17.41 2.90
N ALA A 274 -17.72 18.35 2.11
CA ALA A 274 -17.69 19.78 2.41
C ALA A 274 -19.12 20.29 2.60
N ILE A 275 -19.29 21.33 3.42
CA ILE A 275 -20.56 22.03 3.54
C ILE A 275 -20.35 23.51 3.31
N GLU A 276 -21.27 24.12 2.59
CA GLU A 276 -21.40 25.56 2.43
C GLU A 276 -22.77 25.94 2.97
N THR A 277 -22.79 26.88 3.92
CA THR A 277 -24.02 27.33 4.57
C THR A 277 -24.37 28.72 4.05
N GLU A 278 -25.58 28.85 3.54
CA GLU A 278 -26.16 30.12 3.13
C GLU A 278 -27.36 30.44 4.02
N TRP A 279 -27.51 31.71 4.39
CA TRP A 279 -28.70 32.17 5.09
C TRP A 279 -29.88 32.11 4.12
N ALA A 280 -30.90 31.31 4.46
CA ALA A 280 -32.15 31.39 3.73
C ALA A 280 -32.85 32.69 4.17
N PHE A 281 -33.11 33.59 3.23
CA PHE A 281 -34.01 34.73 3.46
C PHE A 281 -35.31 34.21 4.10
N PRO A 282 -35.93 34.97 5.03
CA PRO A 282 -37.08 34.51 5.80
C PRO A 282 -38.09 33.84 4.86
N LEU A 283 -38.44 32.59 5.20
CA LEU A 283 -39.39 31.74 4.49
C LEU A 283 -40.77 32.42 4.46
N LEU A 284 -40.95 33.43 3.62
CA LEU A 284 -42.26 33.73 3.06
C LEU A 284 -42.64 32.51 2.22
N ASP A 285 -43.89 32.07 2.29
CA ASP A 285 -44.39 30.82 1.68
C ASP A 285 -44.05 30.62 0.17
N GLY A 286 -43.64 31.68 -0.53
CA GLY A 286 -43.11 31.62 -1.89
C GLY A 286 -41.63 31.21 -2.03
N VAL A 287 -40.81 31.41 -0.99
CA VAL A 287 -39.35 31.20 -1.02
C VAL A 287 -39.00 29.71 -1.02
N ALA A 288 -39.72 28.86 -0.28
CA ALA A 288 -39.54 27.41 -0.38
C ALA A 288 -39.83 26.91 -1.82
N LYS A 289 -40.85 27.47 -2.49
CA LYS A 289 -41.10 27.20 -3.92
C LYS A 289 -39.97 27.73 -4.79
N TYR A 290 -39.42 28.90 -4.47
CA TYR A 290 -38.26 29.46 -5.16
C TYR A 290 -37.03 28.57 -5.02
N TRP A 291 -36.72 28.07 -3.82
CA TRP A 291 -35.59 27.16 -3.59
C TRP A 291 -35.81 25.77 -4.16
N ILE A 292 -37.04 25.23 -4.13
CA ILE A 292 -37.35 23.98 -4.86
C ILE A 292 -37.14 24.20 -6.36
N LYS A 293 -37.46 25.38 -6.87
CA LYS A 293 -37.23 25.75 -8.27
C LYS A 293 -35.72 25.89 -8.55
N ASP A 294 -34.96 26.58 -7.71
CA ASP A 294 -33.50 26.75 -7.85
C ASP A 294 -32.75 25.43 -7.66
N ALA A 295 -33.17 24.59 -6.72
CA ALA A 295 -32.67 23.22 -6.55
C ALA A 295 -32.93 22.39 -7.81
N LYS A 296 -34.11 22.51 -8.42
CA LYS A 296 -34.40 21.93 -9.74
C LYS A 296 -33.60 22.60 -10.88
N MET A 297 -33.19 23.86 -10.73
CA MET A 297 -32.32 24.56 -11.69
C MET A 297 -30.84 24.19 -11.54
N LEU A 298 -30.44 23.57 -10.42
CA LEU A 298 -29.11 23.03 -10.22
C LEU A 298 -29.11 21.59 -10.76
N PRO A 299 -28.70 21.34 -12.02
CA PRO A 299 -28.83 20.03 -12.66
C PRO A 299 -28.09 18.89 -11.93
N ASN A 300 -27.22 19.24 -10.96
CA ASN A 300 -26.37 18.31 -10.24
C ASN A 300 -26.69 18.20 -8.74
N CYS A 301 -27.70 18.93 -8.23
CA CYS A 301 -28.13 18.81 -6.85
C CYS A 301 -29.26 17.79 -6.75
N GLY A 302 -29.13 16.83 -5.82
CA GLY A 302 -30.21 15.91 -5.51
C GLY A 302 -31.44 16.63 -4.94
N ASN A 303 -32.50 15.86 -4.65
CA ASN A 303 -33.75 16.39 -4.09
C ASN A 303 -33.51 17.21 -2.81
N LEU A 304 -34.16 18.35 -2.66
CA LEU A 304 -34.06 19.15 -1.42
C LEU A 304 -34.55 18.34 -0.21
N ILE A 305 -33.66 18.08 0.76
CA ILE A 305 -34.02 17.42 2.02
C ILE A 305 -34.31 18.49 3.06
N ILE A 306 -35.46 18.39 3.72
CA ILE A 306 -35.94 19.39 4.66
C ILE A 306 -35.92 18.79 6.07
N PHE A 307 -35.21 19.44 6.99
CA PHE A 307 -35.19 19.13 8.42
C PHE A 307 -35.87 20.26 9.20
N ASN A 308 -36.61 19.93 10.27
CA ASN A 308 -37.19 20.95 11.12
C ASN A 308 -36.11 21.57 12.02
N SER A 309 -35.22 20.75 12.59
CA SER A 309 -34.11 21.19 13.45
C SER A 309 -32.78 20.55 13.04
N VAL A 310 -31.67 21.08 13.55
CA VAL A 310 -30.33 20.47 13.39
C VAL A 310 -30.28 19.09 14.05
N ASP A 311 -31.09 18.85 15.09
CA ASP A 311 -31.16 17.57 15.80
C ASP A 311 -31.79 16.44 14.98
N GLU A 312 -32.52 16.75 13.91
CA GLU A 312 -33.04 15.75 12.97
C GLU A 312 -32.03 15.40 11.86
N ALA A 313 -30.95 16.19 11.71
CA ALA A 313 -29.97 16.01 10.66
C ALA A 313 -29.14 14.72 10.85
N GLU A 314 -28.53 14.26 9.76
CA GLU A 314 -27.63 13.09 9.80
C GLU A 314 -26.42 13.36 10.70
N PRO A 315 -25.88 12.34 11.42
CA PRO A 315 -24.81 12.54 12.41
C PRO A 315 -23.57 13.25 11.87
N TRP A 316 -23.19 12.98 10.62
CA TRP A 316 -22.03 13.63 9.98
C TRP A 316 -22.30 15.10 9.65
N LEU A 317 -23.55 15.47 9.36
CA LEU A 317 -23.96 16.83 9.04
C LEU A 317 -23.99 17.67 10.33
N LYS A 318 -24.46 17.08 11.44
CA LYS A 318 -24.38 17.68 12.78
C LYS A 318 -22.95 17.96 13.22
N GLU A 319 -21.99 17.08 12.92
CA GLU A 319 -20.58 17.30 13.27
C GLU A 319 -19.95 18.48 12.50
N LYS A 320 -20.51 18.83 11.33
CA LYS A 320 -19.96 19.90 10.47
C LYS A 320 -20.64 21.26 10.62
N LEU A 321 -21.91 21.30 11.02
CA LEU A 321 -22.68 22.53 11.25
C LEU A 321 -22.30 23.20 12.57
#